data_AF-A0A537IHN8-F1
#
_entry.id   AF-A0A537IHN8-F1
#
_cell.length_a   1.000
_cell.length_b   1.000
_cell.length_c   1.000
_cell.angle_alpha   90.00
_cell.angle_beta   90.00
_cell.angle_gamma   90.00
#
_symmetry.space_group_name_H-M   'P 1'
#
loop_
_entity.id
_entity.type
_entity.pdbx_description
1 polymer ?
#
loop_
_entity_poly.entity_id
_entity_poly.type
_entity_poly.pdbx_seq_one_letter_code
_entity_poly.pdbx_strand_id
1 'polypeptide(L)'
;MQIDKTTYNDISVFSADEEFSIFHKLNFTRTSTGKEWLKYFFTEPFDDVQKILATQKIIKAFLPHVGTLPDDITNGTILVMNKFFDYDLDPPPSNPDPIKAAMYKWVHSGDHSILRFSLRHFADFFRGLRKLAMLLSQEELPPGTKVYIDRVLQLLEKPVFKQLSESSRNQVFPLTKSLHYGHHLFLDRRGDTLEMMDIFGRLDAWYSMAVAVKTFNLSFPEFVEQEAPLVEATGLYHLLLPHPVAYDLLMNPENNFLFLTGANMAGKSTLIKSVGSAVFLAHIGLGVPAKQMRLTLFYGLLSNINVVDNIAKGESFFFNEVQRIKNTIEKINNGKKWLVLIDELFKGTNVQDAMKCSLTVIKGLIKIKNSLFILSTHLYEIGDELKGYPNISFKYFETNVKDEQLEFSYQLKDGISNDRIGYVILKREKVVEMLEKL
;
A
#
# COMPACT_ATOMS: atom_id res chain seq x y z
N MET A 1 -3.42 6.01 -11.33
CA MET A 1 -2.36 5.22 -11.99
C MET A 1 -2.92 3.87 -12.38
N GLN A 2 -2.71 3.43 -13.63
CA GLN A 2 -3.11 2.09 -14.09
C GLN A 2 -2.18 1.03 -13.49
N ILE A 3 -2.75 0.02 -12.85
CA ILE A 3 -2.03 -1.12 -12.27
C ILE A 3 -2.95 -2.33 -12.24
N ASP A 4 -2.43 -3.52 -12.56
CA ASP A 4 -3.22 -4.76 -12.53
C ASP A 4 -2.96 -5.60 -11.28
N LYS A 5 -3.86 -6.55 -11.02
CA LYS A 5 -3.80 -7.45 -9.85
C LYS A 5 -2.49 -8.22 -9.78
N THR A 6 -1.94 -8.62 -10.92
CA THR A 6 -0.66 -9.33 -10.98
C THR A 6 0.47 -8.42 -10.50
N THR A 7 0.47 -7.17 -10.94
CA THR A 7 1.46 -6.17 -10.53
C THR A 7 1.40 -5.86 -9.04
N TYR A 8 0.20 -5.74 -8.46
CA TYR A 8 0.05 -5.62 -7.00
C TYR A 8 0.72 -6.75 -6.22
N ASN A 9 0.58 -7.99 -6.69
CA ASN A 9 1.16 -9.17 -6.04
C ASN A 9 2.68 -9.26 -6.28
N ASP A 10 3.12 -8.98 -7.51
CA ASP A 10 4.51 -9.08 -7.93
C ASP A 10 5.42 -8.12 -7.15
N ILE A 11 4.96 -6.89 -6.90
CA ILE A 11 5.69 -5.90 -6.09
C ILE A 11 5.33 -5.99 -4.59
N SER A 12 4.60 -7.03 -4.18
CA SER A 12 4.25 -7.35 -2.80
C SER A 12 3.43 -6.28 -2.08
N VAL A 13 2.65 -5.46 -2.79
CA VAL A 13 1.64 -4.58 -2.16
C VAL A 13 0.63 -5.40 -1.39
N PHE A 14 0.07 -6.39 -2.09
CA PHE A 14 -0.79 -7.42 -1.55
C PHE A 14 -0.13 -8.78 -1.76
N SER A 15 -0.47 -9.75 -0.93
CA SER A 15 0.03 -11.12 -1.00
C SER A 15 -1.09 -12.08 -0.62
N ALA A 16 -1.01 -13.33 -1.11
CA ALA A 16 -1.90 -14.40 -0.67
C ALA A 16 -1.69 -14.73 0.81
N ASP A 17 -0.45 -14.62 1.28
CA ASP A 17 -0.11 -14.62 2.69
C ASP A 17 -0.07 -13.16 3.18
N GLU A 18 -1.12 -12.73 3.88
CA GLU A 18 -1.31 -11.33 4.29
C GLU A 18 -0.13 -10.80 5.11
N GLU A 19 0.51 -11.63 5.94
CA GLU A 19 1.59 -11.24 6.86
C GLU A 19 2.84 -10.73 6.12
N PHE A 20 3.06 -11.18 4.88
CA PHE A 20 4.21 -10.80 4.05
C PHE A 20 3.87 -9.74 2.99
N SER A 21 2.86 -8.89 3.22
CA SER A 21 2.50 -7.80 2.31
C SER A 21 2.91 -6.42 2.83
N ILE A 22 3.23 -5.49 1.91
CA ILE A 22 3.50 -4.09 2.23
C ILE A 22 2.26 -3.44 2.86
N PHE A 23 1.05 -3.77 2.37
CA PHE A 23 -0.19 -3.31 2.98
C PHE A 23 -0.28 -3.68 4.46
N HIS A 24 -0.04 -4.95 4.81
CA HIS A 24 -0.05 -5.40 6.20
C HIS A 24 1.02 -4.69 7.03
N LYS A 25 2.25 -4.59 6.52
CA LYS A 25 3.36 -3.94 7.22
C LYS A 25 3.12 -2.45 7.51
N LEU A 26 2.35 -1.77 6.66
CA LEU A 26 2.04 -0.33 6.79
C LEU A 26 0.68 -0.07 7.45
N ASN A 27 -0.05 -1.11 7.86
CA ASN A 27 -1.35 -0.97 8.48
C ASN A 27 -1.26 -0.84 10.02
N PHE A 28 -1.39 0.40 10.49
CA PHE A 28 -1.49 0.80 11.90
C PHE A 28 -2.89 1.32 12.26
N THR A 29 -3.91 0.99 11.46
CA THR A 29 -5.29 1.44 11.72
C THR A 29 -5.79 0.89 13.05
N ARG A 30 -6.56 1.72 13.77
CA ARG A 30 -7.11 1.33 15.08
C ARG A 30 -8.44 0.59 14.94
N THR A 31 -9.10 0.71 13.80
CA THR A 31 -10.46 0.22 13.56
C THR A 31 -10.60 -0.53 12.24
N SER A 32 -11.60 -1.42 12.15
CA SER A 32 -11.91 -2.16 10.92
C SER A 32 -12.28 -1.22 9.76
N THR A 33 -13.07 -0.17 10.03
CA THR A 33 -13.43 0.84 9.03
C THR A 33 -12.20 1.63 8.57
N GLY A 34 -11.25 1.92 9.46
CA GLY A 34 -9.95 2.47 9.09
C GLY A 34 -9.16 1.55 8.16
N LYS A 35 -9.11 0.24 8.47
CA LYS A 35 -8.45 -0.77 7.62
C LYS A 35 -9.08 -0.84 6.22
N GLU A 36 -10.41 -0.74 6.12
CA GLU A 36 -11.14 -0.72 4.85
C GLU A 36 -10.77 0.52 4.02
N TRP A 37 -10.75 1.71 4.62
CA TRP A 37 -10.32 2.94 3.96
C TRP A 37 -8.85 2.89 3.53
N LEU A 38 -7.96 2.37 4.37
CA LEU A 38 -6.56 2.19 4.01
C LEU A 38 -6.42 1.24 2.82
N LYS A 39 -7.18 0.14 2.80
CA LYS A 39 -7.19 -0.80 1.68
C LYS A 39 -7.69 -0.13 0.40
N TYR A 40 -8.75 0.68 0.51
CA TYR A 40 -9.26 1.48 -0.61
C TYR A 40 -8.19 2.42 -1.18
N PHE A 41 -7.45 3.14 -0.34
CA PHE A 41 -6.35 4.00 -0.79
C PHE A 41 -5.25 3.22 -1.52
N PHE A 42 -4.96 1.98 -1.08
CA PHE A 42 -3.99 1.11 -1.73
C PHE A 42 -4.52 0.50 -3.04
N THR A 43 -5.84 0.44 -3.26
CA THR A 43 -6.40 -0.06 -4.52
C THR A 43 -6.65 1.03 -5.56
N GLU A 44 -6.64 2.30 -5.15
CA GLU A 44 -6.95 3.48 -5.97
C GLU A 44 -5.78 4.48 -6.05
N PRO A 45 -4.61 4.09 -6.59
CA PRO A 45 -3.48 5.00 -6.72
C PRO A 45 -3.80 6.15 -7.68
N PHE A 46 -3.40 7.36 -7.33
CA PHE A 46 -3.74 8.55 -8.09
C PHE A 46 -2.99 8.63 -9.43
N ASP A 47 -3.60 9.30 -10.38
CA ASP A 47 -3.03 9.75 -11.67
C ASP A 47 -2.96 11.28 -11.74
N ASP A 48 -2.99 11.94 -10.59
CA ASP A 48 -3.04 13.39 -10.45
C ASP A 48 -2.10 13.84 -9.34
N VAL A 49 -1.11 14.66 -9.69
CA VAL A 49 -0.09 15.17 -8.75
C VAL A 49 -0.73 16.00 -7.63
N GLN A 50 -1.79 16.75 -7.89
CA GLN A 50 -2.44 17.57 -6.86
C GLN A 50 -3.12 16.70 -5.80
N LYS A 51 -3.74 15.58 -6.18
CA LYS A 51 -4.30 14.61 -5.22
C LYS A 51 -3.22 13.92 -4.39
N ILE A 52 -2.08 13.60 -5.02
CA ILE A 52 -0.92 13.03 -4.35
C ILE A 52 -0.37 14.02 -3.31
N LEU A 53 -0.10 15.26 -3.71
CA LEU A 53 0.41 16.30 -2.83
C LEU A 53 -0.59 16.66 -1.71
N ALA A 54 -1.90 16.65 -2.00
CA ALA A 54 -2.92 16.82 -0.98
C ALA A 54 -2.84 15.69 0.06
N THR A 55 -2.70 14.44 -0.36
CA THR A 55 -2.53 13.30 0.56
C THR A 55 -1.25 13.43 1.39
N GLN A 56 -0.13 13.82 0.78
CA GLN A 56 1.11 14.10 1.52
C GLN A 56 0.90 15.19 2.59
N LYS A 57 0.17 16.27 2.27
CA LYS A 57 -0.16 17.34 3.24
C LYS A 57 -0.99 16.81 4.41
N ILE A 58 -1.99 15.97 4.14
CA ILE A 58 -2.81 15.35 5.21
C ILE A 58 -1.94 14.50 6.14
N ILE A 59 -1.09 13.64 5.58
CA ILE A 59 -0.22 12.77 6.37
C ILE A 59 0.77 13.61 7.20
N LYS A 60 1.35 14.66 6.60
CA LYS A 60 2.23 15.61 7.31
C LYS A 60 1.53 16.32 8.47
N ALA A 61 0.25 16.69 8.32
CA ALA A 61 -0.54 17.27 9.41
C ALA A 61 -0.74 16.29 10.58
N PHE A 62 -0.76 14.98 10.33
CA PHE A 62 -0.83 13.97 11.38
C PHE A 62 0.52 13.67 12.07
N LEU A 63 1.66 13.90 11.41
CA LEU A 63 2.97 13.51 11.92
C LEU A 63 3.33 14.07 13.32
N PRO A 64 3.05 15.35 13.65
CA PRO A 64 3.31 15.90 14.99
C PRO A 64 2.50 15.20 16.09
N HIS A 65 1.36 14.58 15.72
CA HIS A 65 0.39 13.99 16.64
C HIS A 65 0.50 12.47 16.76
N VAL A 66 1.48 11.86 16.08
CA VAL A 66 1.76 10.42 16.20
C VAL A 66 2.17 10.07 17.62
N GLY A 67 1.30 9.31 18.30
CA GLY A 67 1.46 8.88 19.70
C GLY A 67 0.69 9.73 20.72
N THR A 68 0.10 10.86 20.31
CA THR A 68 -0.64 11.78 21.20
C THR A 68 -2.13 11.85 20.88
N LEU A 69 -2.59 11.25 19.77
CA LEU A 69 -4.00 11.23 19.41
C LEU A 69 -4.87 10.53 20.48
N PRO A 70 -6.09 11.05 20.73
CA PRO A 70 -7.04 10.47 21.70
C PRO A 70 -7.25 8.98 21.51
N ASP A 71 -7.36 8.23 22.62
CA ASP A 71 -7.58 6.78 22.67
C ASP A 71 -9.06 6.40 22.91
N ASP A 72 -9.96 7.38 22.92
CA ASP A 72 -11.39 7.17 23.21
C ASP A 72 -12.05 6.19 22.21
N ILE A 73 -11.65 6.23 20.94
CA ILE A 73 -12.24 5.40 19.88
C ILE A 73 -11.40 4.15 19.67
N THR A 74 -12.01 2.99 19.92
CA THR A 74 -11.39 1.67 19.72
C THR A 74 -12.12 0.90 18.64
N ASN A 75 -11.52 -0.19 18.14
CA ASN A 75 -12.24 -1.11 17.25
C ASN A 75 -13.54 -1.64 17.90
N GLY A 76 -13.52 -1.91 19.22
CA GLY A 76 -14.70 -2.31 19.97
C GLY A 76 -15.81 -1.27 19.93
N THR A 77 -15.46 0.02 19.99
CA THR A 77 -16.41 1.14 19.84
C THR A 77 -17.16 1.07 18.51
N ILE A 78 -16.44 0.93 17.40
CA ILE A 78 -17.02 0.83 16.05
C ILE A 78 -17.88 -0.43 15.89
N LEU A 79 -17.39 -1.58 16.35
CA LEU A 79 -18.12 -2.84 16.25
C LEU A 79 -19.46 -2.81 17.01
N VAL A 80 -19.49 -2.22 18.20
CA VAL A 80 -20.73 -2.09 18.99
C VAL A 80 -21.71 -1.12 18.32
N MET A 81 -21.22 0.00 17.79
CA MET A 81 -22.08 0.95 17.08
C MET A 81 -22.70 0.35 15.81
N ASN A 82 -21.92 -0.38 15.02
CA ASN A 82 -22.46 -1.10 13.85
C ASN A 82 -23.52 -2.13 14.27
N LYS A 83 -23.20 -2.98 15.27
CA LYS A 83 -24.17 -3.95 15.80
C LYS A 83 -25.46 -3.30 16.31
N PHE A 84 -25.37 -2.12 16.91
CA PHE A 84 -26.54 -1.38 17.36
C PHE A 84 -27.42 -0.93 16.19
N PHE A 85 -26.84 -0.52 15.07
CA PHE A 85 -27.60 -0.12 13.88
C PHE A 85 -28.13 -1.29 13.04
N ASP A 86 -27.60 -2.49 13.24
CA ASP A 86 -28.09 -3.74 12.65
C ASP A 86 -29.14 -4.44 13.53
N TYR A 87 -29.23 -4.05 14.81
CA TYR A 87 -30.20 -4.61 15.75
C TYR A 87 -31.60 -4.05 15.49
N ASP A 88 -32.58 -4.94 15.40
CA ASP A 88 -33.99 -4.59 15.22
C ASP A 88 -34.59 -4.13 16.56
N LEU A 89 -34.30 -2.88 16.92
CA LEU A 89 -34.68 -2.28 18.20
C LEU A 89 -36.12 -1.77 18.16
N ASP A 90 -36.95 -2.15 19.15
CA ASP A 90 -38.24 -1.50 19.32
C ASP A 90 -38.02 -0.02 19.67
N PRO A 91 -38.59 0.91 18.90
CA PRO A 91 -38.25 2.32 18.98
C PRO A 91 -38.50 2.87 20.40
N PRO A 92 -37.50 3.49 21.05
CA PRO A 92 -37.71 4.07 22.37
C PRO A 92 -38.70 5.24 22.26
N PRO A 93 -39.40 5.61 23.34
CA PRO A 93 -40.25 6.79 23.33
C PRO A 93 -39.41 8.07 23.07
N SER A 94 -39.93 8.98 22.24
CA SER A 94 -39.23 10.23 21.86
C SER A 94 -38.99 11.18 23.03
N ASN A 95 -39.97 11.30 23.93
CA ASN A 95 -39.89 12.06 25.18
C ASN A 95 -40.22 11.14 26.38
N PRO A 96 -39.22 10.40 26.91
CA PRO A 96 -39.41 9.52 28.05
C PRO A 96 -39.53 10.33 29.35
N ASP A 97 -40.72 10.34 29.93
CA ASP A 97 -40.90 10.65 31.36
C ASP A 97 -40.53 9.42 32.22
N PRO A 98 -40.34 9.56 33.55
CA PRO A 98 -39.95 8.44 34.40
C PRO A 98 -40.88 7.23 34.34
N ILE A 99 -42.18 7.43 34.09
CA ILE A 99 -43.18 6.36 34.03
C ILE A 99 -43.05 5.58 32.73
N LYS A 100 -43.03 6.27 31.59
CA LYS A 100 -42.82 5.67 30.27
C LYS A 100 -41.47 4.96 30.17
N ALA A 101 -40.45 5.55 30.77
CA ALA A 101 -39.12 4.97 30.82
C ALA A 101 -39.08 3.65 31.61
N ALA A 102 -39.75 3.61 32.76
CA ALA A 102 -39.87 2.40 33.56
C ALA A 102 -40.69 1.31 32.84
N MET A 103 -41.80 1.68 32.19
CA MET A 103 -42.60 0.76 31.38
C MET A 103 -41.80 0.17 30.22
N TYR A 104 -41.09 1.00 29.46
CA TYR A 104 -40.25 0.52 28.35
C TYR A 104 -39.19 -0.45 28.85
N LYS A 105 -38.49 -0.13 29.95
CA LYS A 105 -37.50 -1.04 30.55
C LYS A 105 -38.10 -2.38 30.97
N TRP A 106 -39.34 -2.39 31.45
CA TRP A 106 -40.01 -3.61 31.89
C TRP A 106 -40.44 -4.49 30.70
N VAL A 107 -41.04 -3.88 29.67
CA VAL A 107 -41.53 -4.60 28.49
C VAL A 107 -40.38 -5.00 27.54
N HIS A 108 -39.43 -4.09 27.30
CA HIS A 108 -38.32 -4.24 26.35
C HIS A 108 -36.97 -4.32 27.08
N SER A 109 -36.87 -5.24 28.04
CA SER A 109 -35.69 -5.36 28.91
C SER A 109 -34.39 -5.69 28.15
N GLY A 110 -34.48 -6.46 27.05
CA GLY A 110 -33.37 -6.75 26.15
C GLY A 110 -32.87 -5.50 25.42
N ASP A 111 -33.78 -4.79 24.74
CA ASP A 111 -33.48 -3.58 23.98
C ASP A 111 -32.90 -2.48 24.87
N HIS A 112 -33.49 -2.27 26.05
CA HIS A 112 -32.95 -1.35 27.04
C HIS A 112 -31.50 -1.70 27.43
N SER A 113 -31.18 -2.99 27.58
CA SER A 113 -29.83 -3.43 27.95
C SER A 113 -28.83 -3.16 26.82
N ILE A 114 -29.21 -3.44 25.57
CA ILE A 114 -28.42 -3.15 24.38
C ILE A 114 -28.19 -1.64 24.23
N LEU A 115 -29.26 -0.84 24.31
CA LEU A 115 -29.20 0.61 24.22
C LEU A 115 -28.26 1.20 25.29
N ARG A 116 -28.42 0.78 26.56
CA ARG A 116 -27.58 1.27 27.65
C ARG A 116 -26.10 0.89 27.47
N PHE A 117 -25.83 -0.32 26.98
CA PHE A 117 -24.48 -0.79 26.69
C PHE A 117 -23.86 0.02 25.54
N SER A 118 -24.56 0.13 24.42
CA SER A 118 -24.08 0.82 23.22
C SER A 118 -23.89 2.32 23.43
N LEU A 119 -24.72 2.97 24.25
CA LEU A 119 -24.66 4.42 24.47
C LEU A 119 -23.31 4.90 25.00
N ARG A 120 -22.60 4.08 25.78
CA ARG A 120 -21.23 4.40 26.22
C ARG A 120 -20.26 4.47 25.05
N HIS A 121 -20.38 3.55 24.09
CA HIS A 121 -19.56 3.55 22.88
C HIS A 121 -19.89 4.73 21.96
N PHE A 122 -21.17 5.11 21.83
CA PHE A 122 -21.53 6.35 21.13
C PHE A 122 -20.91 7.59 21.79
N ALA A 123 -20.96 7.69 23.13
CA ALA A 123 -20.34 8.78 23.87
C ALA A 123 -18.81 8.83 23.66
N ASP A 124 -18.14 7.69 23.77
CA ASP A 124 -16.69 7.56 23.54
C ASP A 124 -16.33 7.94 22.09
N PHE A 125 -17.13 7.51 21.11
CA PHE A 125 -16.96 7.86 19.71
C PHE A 125 -17.07 9.37 19.48
N PHE A 126 -18.17 10.01 19.87
CA PHE A 126 -18.36 11.44 19.63
C PHE A 126 -17.35 12.29 20.39
N ARG A 127 -16.95 11.89 21.60
CA ARG A 127 -15.91 12.59 22.36
C ARG A 127 -14.55 12.49 21.68
N GLY A 128 -14.14 11.29 21.28
CA GLY A 128 -12.88 11.07 20.58
C GLY A 128 -12.83 11.81 19.24
N LEU A 129 -13.93 11.77 18.48
CA LEU A 129 -14.04 12.44 17.19
C LEU A 129 -14.01 13.97 17.36
N ARG A 130 -14.67 14.53 18.38
CA ARG A 130 -14.59 15.96 18.71
C ARG A 130 -13.16 16.40 18.98
N LYS A 131 -12.44 15.66 19.84
CA LYS A 131 -11.03 15.96 20.16
C LYS A 131 -10.16 15.91 18.90
N LEU A 132 -10.33 14.88 18.07
CA LEU A 132 -9.59 14.72 16.82
C LEU A 132 -9.88 15.86 15.83
N ALA A 133 -11.15 16.20 15.62
CA ALA A 133 -11.57 17.26 14.71
C ALA A 133 -11.08 18.64 15.18
N MET A 134 -11.14 18.92 16.48
CA MET A 134 -10.59 20.16 17.05
C MET A 134 -9.08 20.27 16.84
N LEU A 135 -8.34 19.20 17.08
CA LEU A 135 -6.90 19.16 16.85
C LEU A 135 -6.56 19.39 15.37
N LEU A 136 -7.23 18.69 14.46
CA LEU A 136 -7.01 18.83 13.03
C LEU A 136 -7.49 20.17 12.45
N SER A 137 -8.45 20.84 13.10
CA SER A 137 -8.90 22.18 12.69
C SER A 137 -7.82 23.27 12.86
N GLN A 138 -6.79 22.99 13.66
CA GLN A 138 -5.64 23.87 13.88
C GLN A 138 -4.53 23.66 12.85
N GLU A 139 -4.59 22.57 12.09
CA GLU A 139 -3.59 22.21 11.08
C GLU A 139 -3.94 22.78 9.69
N GLU A 140 -2.93 22.99 8.85
CA GLU A 140 -3.14 23.38 7.46
C GLU A 140 -3.51 22.16 6.59
N LEU A 141 -4.81 21.92 6.43
CA LEU A 141 -5.34 20.81 5.64
C LEU A 141 -5.73 21.22 4.21
N PRO A 142 -5.65 20.30 3.23
CA PRO A 142 -6.23 20.54 1.91
C PRO A 142 -7.73 20.85 1.98
N PRO A 143 -8.29 21.68 1.07
CA PRO A 143 -9.69 22.09 1.11
C PRO A 143 -10.68 20.91 1.19
N GLY A 144 -10.45 19.86 0.41
CA GLY A 144 -11.31 18.67 0.42
C GLY A 144 -11.35 17.96 1.77
N THR A 145 -10.23 17.94 2.51
CA THR A 145 -10.17 17.33 3.85
C THR A 145 -10.77 18.23 4.91
N LYS A 146 -10.57 19.54 4.78
CA LYS A 146 -11.15 20.54 5.68
C LYS A 146 -12.67 20.47 5.70
N VAL A 147 -13.31 20.21 4.56
CA VAL A 147 -14.76 19.98 4.47
C VAL A 147 -15.23 18.87 5.42
N TYR A 148 -14.48 17.76 5.53
CA TYR A 148 -14.85 16.68 6.46
C TYR A 148 -14.73 17.11 7.93
N ILE A 149 -13.68 17.85 8.27
CA ILE A 149 -13.48 18.34 9.65
C ILE A 149 -14.57 19.35 10.03
N ASP A 150 -14.84 20.32 9.16
CA ASP A 150 -15.89 21.32 9.37
C ASP A 150 -17.27 20.66 9.47
N ARG A 151 -17.52 19.64 8.65
CA ARG A 151 -18.76 18.84 8.70
C ARG A 151 -18.92 18.10 10.02
N VAL A 152 -17.87 17.45 10.50
CA VAL A 152 -17.87 16.77 11.82
C VAL A 152 -18.16 17.77 12.94
N LEU A 153 -17.48 18.92 12.95
CA LEU A 153 -17.69 19.95 13.97
C LEU A 153 -19.13 20.50 13.92
N GLN A 154 -19.68 20.73 12.72
CA GLN A 154 -21.06 21.15 12.54
C GLN A 154 -22.06 20.12 13.09
N LEU A 155 -21.86 18.83 12.78
CA LEU A 155 -22.73 17.77 13.27
C LEU A 155 -22.66 17.65 14.80
N LEU A 156 -21.48 17.73 15.38
CA LEU A 156 -21.26 17.63 16.83
C LEU A 156 -21.89 18.76 17.64
N GLU A 157 -22.29 19.88 17.02
CA GLU A 157 -23.04 20.94 17.71
C GLU A 157 -24.55 20.67 17.82
N LYS A 158 -25.08 19.63 17.15
CA LYS A 158 -26.47 19.21 17.33
C LYS A 158 -26.68 18.68 18.77
N PRO A 159 -27.86 18.88 19.39
CA PRO A 159 -28.05 18.68 20.84
C PRO A 159 -27.59 17.34 21.41
N VAL A 160 -27.99 16.22 20.80
CA VAL A 160 -27.65 14.86 21.27
C VAL A 160 -26.16 14.58 21.13
N PHE A 161 -25.58 14.93 19.98
CA PHE A 161 -24.15 14.73 19.73
C PHE A 161 -23.29 15.60 20.64
N LYS A 162 -23.67 16.85 20.85
CA LYS A 162 -22.98 17.77 21.76
C LYS A 162 -22.92 17.21 23.17
N GLN A 163 -24.09 16.85 23.72
CA GLN A 163 -24.21 16.30 25.07
C GLN A 163 -23.41 15.00 25.25
N LEU A 164 -23.39 14.13 24.25
CA LEU A 164 -22.60 12.89 24.29
C LEU A 164 -21.09 13.17 24.16
N SER A 165 -20.68 14.09 23.28
CA SER A 165 -19.27 14.43 23.06
C SER A 165 -18.62 15.14 24.25
N GLU A 166 -19.41 15.86 25.06
CA GLU A 166 -18.96 16.58 26.26
C GLU A 166 -19.05 15.71 27.54
N SER A 167 -19.58 14.48 27.42
CA SER A 167 -19.71 13.56 28.55
C SER A 167 -18.36 13.06 29.07
N SER A 168 -18.26 12.78 30.37
CA SER A 168 -17.04 12.22 30.96
C SER A 168 -16.84 10.75 30.54
N ARG A 169 -15.59 10.28 30.51
CA ARG A 169 -15.30 8.86 30.25
C ARG A 169 -16.03 8.01 31.28
N ASN A 170 -16.67 6.92 30.84
CA ASN A 170 -17.50 6.02 31.67
C ASN A 170 -18.73 6.68 32.33
N GLN A 171 -19.21 7.84 31.85
CA GLN A 171 -20.42 8.45 32.38
C GLN A 171 -21.61 7.49 32.28
N VAL A 172 -22.33 7.33 33.40
CA VAL A 172 -23.58 6.58 33.42
C VAL A 172 -24.74 7.55 33.20
N PHE A 173 -25.53 7.32 32.16
CA PHE A 173 -26.68 8.15 31.87
C PHE A 173 -27.91 7.65 32.63
N PRO A 174 -28.75 8.55 33.18
CA PRO A 174 -30.07 8.20 33.71
C PRO A 174 -30.92 7.50 32.65
N LEU A 175 -31.91 6.70 33.10
CA LEU A 175 -32.76 5.91 32.20
C LEU A 175 -33.48 6.79 31.16
N THR A 176 -34.08 7.89 31.58
CA THR A 176 -34.78 8.84 30.69
C THR A 176 -33.85 9.42 29.63
N LYS A 177 -32.65 9.88 30.04
CA LYS A 177 -31.63 10.37 29.10
C LYS A 177 -31.15 9.28 28.15
N SER A 178 -30.98 8.06 28.65
CA SER A 178 -30.54 6.93 27.82
C SER A 178 -31.55 6.66 26.71
N LEU A 179 -32.84 6.54 27.06
CA LEU A 179 -33.91 6.33 26.07
C LEU A 179 -34.04 7.49 25.09
N HIS A 180 -33.91 8.73 25.57
CA HIS A 180 -33.94 9.93 24.73
C HIS A 180 -32.79 9.93 23.70
N TYR A 181 -31.55 9.68 24.15
CA TYR A 181 -30.41 9.59 23.25
C TYR A 181 -30.54 8.41 22.27
N GLY A 182 -30.95 7.24 22.78
CA GLY A 182 -31.17 6.07 21.93
C GLY A 182 -32.21 6.30 20.84
N HIS A 183 -33.33 6.95 21.17
CA HIS A 183 -34.36 7.32 20.20
C HIS A 183 -33.77 8.17 19.06
N HIS A 184 -33.09 9.26 19.42
CA HIS A 184 -32.54 10.17 18.43
C HIS A 184 -31.40 9.55 17.62
N LEU A 185 -30.50 8.78 18.24
CA LEU A 185 -29.41 8.11 17.53
C LEU A 185 -29.93 7.06 16.55
N PHE A 186 -30.95 6.29 16.96
CA PHE A 186 -31.50 5.20 16.16
C PHE A 186 -32.42 5.68 15.03
N LEU A 187 -33.33 6.63 15.29
CA LEU A 187 -34.37 7.04 14.35
C LEU A 187 -34.01 8.33 13.60
N ASP A 188 -33.62 9.38 14.31
CA ASP A 188 -33.52 10.72 13.72
C ASP A 188 -32.13 11.03 13.14
N ARG A 189 -31.09 10.39 13.70
CA ARG A 189 -29.67 10.77 13.50
C ARG A 189 -28.80 9.59 13.06
N ARG A 190 -29.40 8.49 12.60
CA ARG A 190 -28.67 7.33 12.06
C ARG A 190 -27.75 7.74 10.91
N GLY A 191 -28.28 8.46 9.92
CA GLY A 191 -27.50 8.95 8.78
C GLY A 191 -26.32 9.85 9.18
N ASP A 192 -26.57 10.84 10.04
CA ASP A 192 -25.53 11.72 10.58
C ASP A 192 -24.43 10.94 11.33
N THR A 193 -24.81 9.87 12.05
CA THR A 193 -23.86 9.04 12.80
C THR A 193 -23.01 8.18 11.88
N LEU A 194 -23.63 7.52 10.89
CA LEU A 194 -22.91 6.73 9.89
C LEU A 194 -21.96 7.60 9.06
N GLU A 195 -22.36 8.83 8.73
CA GLU A 195 -21.50 9.82 8.07
C GLU A 195 -20.25 10.12 8.92
N MET A 196 -20.41 10.40 10.21
CA MET A 196 -19.27 10.64 11.11
C MET A 196 -18.38 9.41 11.27
N MET A 197 -18.95 8.19 11.30
CA MET A 197 -18.18 6.95 11.33
C MET A 197 -17.35 6.75 10.06
N ASP A 198 -17.90 7.04 8.89
CA ASP A 198 -17.15 7.00 7.62
C ASP A 198 -15.99 8.00 7.61
N ILE A 199 -16.26 9.25 8.00
CA ILE A 199 -15.24 10.30 8.09
C ILE A 199 -14.14 9.86 9.06
N PHE A 200 -14.49 9.34 10.23
CA PHE A 200 -13.50 8.83 11.19
C PHE A 200 -12.64 7.70 10.58
N GLY A 201 -13.24 6.75 9.86
CA GLY A 201 -12.50 5.69 9.18
C GLY A 201 -11.44 6.21 8.21
N ARG A 202 -11.76 7.25 7.43
CA ARG A 202 -10.79 7.93 6.56
C ARG A 202 -9.64 8.56 7.35
N LEU A 203 -9.96 9.24 8.46
CA LEU A 203 -8.97 9.87 9.33
C LEU A 203 -8.06 8.82 9.99
N ASP A 204 -8.61 7.68 10.43
CA ASP A 204 -7.85 6.54 10.99
C ASP A 204 -6.89 5.94 9.95
N ALA A 205 -7.31 5.83 8.68
CA ALA A 205 -6.45 5.39 7.58
C ALA A 205 -5.28 6.35 7.31
N TRP A 206 -5.52 7.67 7.23
CA TRP A 206 -4.43 8.64 7.07
C TRP A 206 -3.52 8.72 8.30
N TYR A 207 -4.07 8.58 9.50
CA TYR A 207 -3.26 8.48 10.71
C TYR A 207 -2.36 7.25 10.68
N SER A 208 -2.89 6.08 10.28
CA SER A 208 -2.11 4.87 10.06
C SER A 208 -0.94 5.09 9.10
N MET A 209 -1.18 5.80 7.99
CA MET A 209 -0.13 6.19 7.05
C MET A 209 0.95 7.07 7.70
N ALA A 210 0.57 8.03 8.56
CA ALA A 210 1.52 8.86 9.30
C ALA A 210 2.35 8.06 10.32
N VAL A 211 1.72 7.11 11.02
CA VAL A 211 2.43 6.16 11.90
C VAL A 211 3.44 5.35 11.10
N ALA A 212 3.05 4.81 9.94
CA ALA A 212 3.95 4.08 9.06
C ALA A 212 5.16 4.91 8.60
N VAL A 213 4.93 6.17 8.19
CA VAL A 213 6.01 7.11 7.82
C VAL A 213 7.02 7.27 8.95
N LYS A 214 6.57 7.48 10.18
CA LYS A 214 7.45 7.65 11.35
C LYS A 214 8.16 6.33 11.73
N THR A 215 7.43 5.21 11.74
CA THR A 215 7.94 3.89 12.15
C THR A 215 9.03 3.39 11.21
N PHE A 216 8.86 3.57 9.90
CA PHE A 216 9.81 3.08 8.89
C PHE A 216 10.72 4.15 8.32
N ASN A 217 10.72 5.35 8.88
CA ASN A 217 11.51 6.50 8.43
C ASN A 217 11.36 6.79 6.93
N LEU A 218 10.12 6.80 6.45
CA LEU A 218 9.81 7.02 5.03
C LEU A 218 9.99 8.49 4.67
N SER A 219 10.52 8.77 3.48
CA SER A 219 10.65 10.14 2.97
C SER A 219 9.52 10.47 1.99
N PHE A 220 9.01 11.71 1.98
CA PHE A 220 8.02 12.10 0.98
C PHE A 220 8.71 12.37 -0.37
N PRO A 221 8.27 11.73 -1.46
CA PRO A 221 8.88 11.93 -2.76
C PRO A 221 8.48 13.28 -3.37
N GLU A 222 9.37 13.85 -4.20
CA GLU A 222 9.13 15.04 -5.01
C GLU A 222 8.61 14.64 -6.40
N PHE A 223 7.43 15.15 -6.78
CA PHE A 223 6.92 14.99 -8.14
C PHE A 223 7.43 16.10 -9.04
N VAL A 224 8.21 15.74 -10.06
CA VAL A 224 8.76 16.67 -11.05
C VAL A 224 7.78 16.79 -12.23
N GLU A 225 7.36 18.01 -12.54
CA GLU A 225 6.49 18.31 -13.68
C GLU A 225 7.31 18.45 -14.95
N GLN A 226 7.32 17.40 -15.77
CA GLN A 226 8.00 17.37 -17.08
C GLN A 226 7.39 16.28 -17.96
N GLU A 227 7.58 16.36 -19.29
CA GLU A 227 7.06 15.37 -20.25
C GLU A 227 7.86 14.05 -20.24
N ALA A 228 9.17 14.10 -20.00
CA ALA A 228 10.01 12.92 -19.97
C ALA A 228 9.83 12.10 -18.68
N PRO A 229 9.85 10.75 -18.71
CA PRO A 229 9.80 9.96 -17.49
C PRO A 229 11.06 10.14 -16.64
N LEU A 230 10.90 10.13 -15.31
CA LEU A 230 11.99 10.20 -14.34
C LEU A 230 11.70 9.31 -13.14
N VAL A 231 12.70 8.54 -12.70
CA VAL A 231 12.82 7.98 -11.35
C VAL A 231 14.26 8.19 -10.91
N GLU A 232 14.44 9.01 -9.88
CA GLU A 232 15.71 9.27 -9.23
C GLU A 232 15.53 8.97 -7.74
N ALA A 233 16.31 8.04 -7.18
CA ALA A 233 16.22 7.65 -5.79
C ALA A 233 17.62 7.46 -5.19
N THR A 234 17.79 7.93 -3.96
CA THR A 234 18.99 7.67 -3.15
C THR A 234 18.61 6.90 -1.89
N GLY A 235 19.43 5.92 -1.54
CA GLY A 235 19.20 5.05 -0.40
C GLY A 235 17.85 4.31 -0.44
N LEU A 236 17.41 3.87 -1.63
CA LEU A 236 16.20 3.08 -1.83
C LEU A 236 16.33 1.70 -1.17
N TYR A 237 15.31 1.24 -0.46
CA TYR A 237 15.30 -0.08 0.19
C TYR A 237 13.93 -0.76 0.08
N HIS A 238 13.89 -2.07 0.37
CA HIS A 238 12.65 -2.82 0.39
C HIS A 238 12.09 -2.93 1.82
N LEU A 239 10.83 -2.52 2.03
CA LEU A 239 10.20 -2.49 3.36
C LEU A 239 10.10 -3.87 4.02
N LEU A 240 9.90 -4.93 3.24
CA LEU A 240 9.74 -6.28 3.79
C LEU A 240 11.04 -6.90 4.29
N LEU A 241 12.21 -6.32 3.97
CA LEU A 241 13.48 -6.84 4.47
C LEU A 241 13.77 -6.33 5.89
N PRO A 242 14.27 -7.17 6.81
CA PRO A 242 14.64 -6.74 8.16
C PRO A 242 15.92 -5.89 8.16
N HIS A 243 16.88 -6.24 7.31
CA HIS A 243 18.16 -5.54 7.16
C HIS A 243 18.42 -5.27 5.68
N PRO A 244 17.77 -4.26 5.08
CA PRO A 244 17.94 -3.98 3.67
C PRO A 244 19.28 -3.31 3.38
N VAL A 245 19.89 -3.69 2.25
CA VAL A 245 20.95 -2.91 1.60
C VAL A 245 20.29 -1.86 0.71
N ALA A 246 20.76 -0.62 0.81
CA ALA A 246 20.18 0.51 0.11
C ALA A 246 20.78 0.70 -1.29
N TYR A 247 19.99 1.19 -2.23
CA TYR A 247 20.36 1.37 -3.64
C TYR A 247 20.21 2.83 -4.07
N ASP A 248 21.15 3.30 -4.89
CA ASP A 248 21.00 4.53 -5.63
C ASP A 248 20.64 4.21 -7.08
N LEU A 249 19.66 4.93 -7.63
CA LEU A 249 19.12 4.67 -8.95
C LEU A 249 18.74 5.98 -9.67
N LEU A 250 19.09 6.06 -10.94
CA LEU A 250 18.63 7.09 -11.87
C LEU A 250 18.12 6.42 -13.15
N MET A 251 16.89 6.72 -13.52
CA MET A 251 16.26 6.30 -14.77
C MET A 251 15.56 7.49 -15.42
N ASN A 252 15.93 7.78 -16.66
CA ASN A 252 15.44 8.90 -17.47
C ASN A 252 15.49 8.49 -18.96
N PRO A 253 15.10 9.32 -19.95
CA PRO A 253 15.14 8.92 -21.37
C PRO A 253 16.52 8.50 -21.90
N GLU A 254 17.60 9.04 -21.31
CA GLU A 254 18.98 8.71 -21.67
C GLU A 254 19.42 7.35 -21.11
N ASN A 255 18.72 6.83 -20.09
CA ASN A 255 18.99 5.58 -19.39
C ASN A 255 17.68 4.85 -19.06
N ASN A 256 16.75 4.78 -20.03
CA ASN A 256 15.38 4.37 -19.75
C ASN A 256 15.20 2.86 -19.62
N PHE A 257 16.26 2.09 -19.89
CA PHE A 257 16.26 0.64 -19.76
C PHE A 257 17.37 0.20 -18.79
N LEU A 258 17.00 -0.29 -17.61
CA LEU A 258 17.92 -0.88 -16.65
C LEU A 258 18.00 -2.39 -16.89
N PHE A 259 19.16 -2.85 -17.34
CA PHE A 259 19.46 -4.26 -17.59
C PHE A 259 20.26 -4.83 -16.41
N LEU A 260 19.61 -5.67 -15.61
CA LEU A 260 20.14 -6.25 -14.38
C LEU A 260 20.63 -7.68 -14.59
N THR A 261 21.88 -7.94 -14.24
CA THR A 261 22.48 -9.29 -14.26
C THR A 261 23.02 -9.70 -12.90
N GLY A 262 23.47 -10.95 -12.80
CA GLY A 262 24.05 -11.51 -11.60
C GLY A 262 23.38 -12.82 -11.19
N ALA A 263 23.96 -13.45 -10.19
CA ALA A 263 23.50 -14.73 -9.68
C ALA A 263 22.04 -14.73 -9.17
N ASN A 264 21.41 -15.90 -9.18
CA ASN A 264 20.16 -16.09 -8.43
C ASN A 264 20.45 -15.87 -6.94
N MET A 265 19.48 -15.28 -6.24
CA MET A 265 19.59 -14.88 -4.82
C MET A 265 20.47 -13.64 -4.55
N ALA A 266 21.12 -13.04 -5.56
CA ALA A 266 22.00 -11.88 -5.37
C ALA A 266 21.27 -10.53 -5.14
N GLY A 267 19.94 -10.48 -5.23
CA GLY A 267 19.14 -9.27 -4.95
C GLY A 267 18.41 -8.64 -6.15
N LYS A 268 18.50 -9.22 -7.35
CA LYS A 268 17.85 -8.71 -8.58
C LYS A 268 16.34 -8.42 -8.40
N SER A 269 15.56 -9.44 -8.02
CA SER A 269 14.12 -9.31 -7.81
C SER A 269 13.79 -8.32 -6.68
N THR A 270 14.64 -8.24 -5.65
CA THR A 270 14.48 -7.30 -4.54
C THR A 270 14.56 -5.85 -5.03
N LEU A 271 15.54 -5.51 -5.86
CA LEU A 271 15.66 -4.16 -6.43
C LEU A 271 14.46 -3.81 -7.30
N ILE A 272 14.04 -4.72 -8.18
CA ILE A 272 12.87 -4.54 -9.04
C ILE A 272 11.62 -4.23 -8.21
N LYS A 273 11.36 -5.04 -7.17
CA LYS A 273 10.21 -4.82 -6.26
C LYS A 273 10.36 -3.55 -5.44
N SER A 274 11.59 -3.15 -5.07
CA SER A 274 11.84 -1.91 -4.32
C SER A 274 11.46 -0.68 -5.14
N VAL A 275 11.86 -0.63 -6.41
CA VAL A 275 11.49 0.46 -7.32
C VAL A 275 9.98 0.48 -7.56
N GLY A 276 9.40 -0.69 -7.87
CA GLY A 276 7.96 -0.81 -8.12
C GLY A 276 7.11 -0.37 -6.94
N SER A 277 7.42 -0.87 -5.74
CA SER A 277 6.68 -0.51 -4.53
C SER A 277 6.89 0.95 -4.14
N ALA A 278 8.10 1.52 -4.28
CA ALA A 278 8.34 2.94 -4.01
C ALA A 278 7.54 3.85 -4.95
N VAL A 279 7.51 3.56 -6.25
CA VAL A 279 6.69 4.32 -7.22
C VAL A 279 5.20 4.18 -6.90
N PHE A 280 4.74 2.98 -6.55
CA PHE A 280 3.35 2.77 -6.14
C PHE A 280 2.99 3.58 -4.88
N LEU A 281 3.83 3.55 -3.84
CA LEU A 281 3.61 4.30 -2.60
C LEU A 281 3.61 5.82 -2.83
N ALA A 282 4.47 6.30 -3.73
CA ALA A 282 4.47 7.70 -4.17
C ALA A 282 3.13 8.09 -4.79
N HIS A 283 2.54 7.22 -5.62
CA HIS A 283 1.27 7.46 -6.31
C HIS A 283 0.03 7.44 -5.40
N ILE A 284 0.10 6.87 -4.19
CA ILE A 284 -0.94 7.01 -3.16
C ILE A 284 -0.66 8.19 -2.20
N GLY A 285 0.41 8.96 -2.44
CA GLY A 285 0.81 10.08 -1.60
C GLY A 285 1.44 9.71 -0.26
N LEU A 286 1.84 8.45 -0.08
CA LEU A 286 2.59 8.01 1.10
C LEU A 286 4.08 8.40 0.98
N GLY A 287 4.79 8.42 2.10
CA GLY A 287 6.25 8.37 2.08
C GLY A 287 6.76 7.07 1.44
N VAL A 288 7.94 7.14 0.85
CA VAL A 288 8.61 6.03 0.15
C VAL A 288 9.81 5.51 0.95
N PRO A 289 10.18 4.23 0.80
CA PRO A 289 11.35 3.65 1.46
C PRO A 289 12.65 4.04 0.75
N ALA A 290 12.99 5.33 0.81
CA ALA A 290 14.22 5.90 0.28
C ALA A 290 14.68 7.04 1.18
N LYS A 291 15.96 7.42 1.10
CA LYS A 291 16.45 8.64 1.75
C LYS A 291 15.87 9.88 1.04
N GLN A 292 15.90 9.87 -0.29
CA GLN A 292 15.29 10.87 -1.15
C GLN A 292 14.80 10.21 -2.43
N MET A 293 13.69 10.71 -2.98
CA MET A 293 13.17 10.24 -4.27
C MET A 293 12.52 11.39 -5.03
N ARG A 294 12.83 11.48 -6.32
CA ARG A 294 12.23 12.40 -7.28
C ARG A 294 11.69 11.58 -8.45
N LEU A 295 10.47 11.86 -8.87
CA LEU A 295 9.86 11.11 -9.97
C LEU A 295 8.87 11.95 -10.76
N THR A 296 8.61 11.56 -12.01
CA THR A 296 7.44 12.06 -12.73
C THR A 296 6.19 11.26 -12.39
N LEU A 297 5.02 11.85 -12.64
CA LEU A 297 3.76 11.12 -12.62
C LEU A 297 3.73 10.03 -13.72
N PHE A 298 3.55 8.77 -13.34
CA PHE A 298 3.35 7.65 -14.25
C PHE A 298 1.87 7.44 -14.57
N TYR A 299 1.58 7.15 -15.84
CA TYR A 299 0.25 6.73 -16.26
C TYR A 299 -0.07 5.33 -15.73
N GLY A 300 0.93 4.44 -15.69
CA GLY A 300 0.77 3.12 -15.10
C GLY A 300 2.05 2.39 -14.74
N LEU A 301 1.87 1.32 -13.96
CA LEU A 301 2.89 0.41 -13.49
C LEU A 301 2.47 -1.01 -13.87
N LEU A 302 3.35 -1.74 -14.57
CA LEU A 302 3.12 -3.14 -14.97
C LEU A 302 4.31 -4.00 -14.56
N SER A 303 4.04 -5.25 -14.21
CA SER A 303 5.06 -6.24 -13.96
C SER A 303 4.92 -7.50 -14.84
N ASN A 304 6.06 -8.15 -15.04
CA ASN A 304 6.27 -9.47 -15.62
C ASN A 304 7.24 -10.25 -14.73
N ILE A 305 6.88 -10.51 -13.46
CA ILE A 305 7.75 -11.20 -12.48
C ILE A 305 7.30 -12.65 -12.28
N ASN A 306 6.09 -12.90 -11.77
CA ASN A 306 5.62 -14.27 -11.54
C ASN A 306 4.64 -14.71 -12.61
N VAL A 307 5.01 -15.67 -13.45
CA VAL A 307 4.08 -16.33 -14.38
C VAL A 307 3.59 -17.61 -13.71
N VAL A 308 2.30 -17.64 -13.38
CA VAL A 308 1.66 -18.82 -12.78
C VAL A 308 1.14 -19.70 -13.90
N ASP A 309 1.42 -21.00 -13.83
CA ASP A 309 0.90 -21.98 -14.77
C ASP A 309 -0.63 -21.99 -14.78
N ASN A 310 -1.22 -22.04 -15.97
CA ASN A 310 -2.63 -22.33 -16.14
C ASN A 310 -2.81 -23.78 -16.60
N ILE A 311 -2.64 -24.72 -15.66
CA ILE A 311 -2.78 -26.16 -15.90
C ILE A 311 -4.16 -26.48 -16.51
N ALA A 312 -5.20 -25.74 -16.11
CA ALA A 312 -6.57 -25.97 -16.57
C ALA A 312 -6.79 -25.68 -18.07
N LYS A 313 -5.95 -24.85 -18.70
CA LYS A 313 -6.06 -24.50 -20.13
C LYS A 313 -5.20 -25.36 -21.06
N GLY A 314 -4.30 -26.19 -20.52
CA GLY A 314 -3.37 -26.99 -21.33
C GLY A 314 -2.38 -26.15 -22.16
N GLU A 315 -2.22 -24.87 -21.85
CA GLU A 315 -1.28 -23.96 -22.52
C GLU A 315 0.13 -24.16 -21.96
N SER A 316 1.16 -24.12 -22.82
CA SER A 316 2.54 -24.24 -22.36
C SER A 316 2.98 -22.99 -21.57
N PHE A 317 3.83 -23.17 -20.56
CA PHE A 317 4.40 -22.08 -19.76
C PHE A 317 4.97 -20.95 -20.66
N PHE A 318 5.74 -21.33 -21.68
CA PHE A 318 6.31 -20.38 -22.64
C PHE A 318 5.24 -19.56 -23.40
N PHE A 319 4.13 -20.17 -23.81
CA PHE A 319 3.05 -19.44 -24.47
C PHE A 319 2.41 -18.39 -23.55
N ASN A 320 2.24 -18.71 -22.26
CA ASN A 320 1.75 -17.76 -21.25
C ASN A 320 2.71 -16.58 -21.06
N GLU A 321 4.03 -16.83 -21.05
CA GLU A 321 5.04 -15.76 -21.03
C GLU A 321 4.91 -14.84 -22.25
N VAL A 322 4.76 -15.41 -23.45
CA VAL A 322 4.58 -14.65 -24.70
C VAL A 322 3.30 -13.81 -24.66
N GLN A 323 2.17 -14.38 -24.24
CA GLN A 323 0.91 -13.63 -24.14
C GLN A 323 1.01 -12.47 -23.13
N ARG A 324 1.73 -12.67 -22.02
CA ARG A 324 1.93 -11.60 -21.03
C ARG A 324 2.75 -10.44 -21.57
N ILE A 325 3.81 -10.73 -22.31
CA ILE A 325 4.61 -9.71 -22.99
C ILE A 325 3.81 -9.01 -24.08
N LYS A 326 3.03 -9.75 -24.89
CA LYS A 326 2.11 -9.16 -25.87
C LYS A 326 1.15 -8.16 -25.22
N ASN A 327 0.45 -8.58 -24.16
CA ASN A 327 -0.49 -7.73 -23.43
C ASN A 327 0.20 -6.50 -22.82
N THR A 328 1.45 -6.65 -22.35
CA THR A 328 2.25 -5.52 -21.85
C THR A 328 2.51 -4.52 -22.97
N ILE A 329 3.00 -4.99 -24.12
CA ILE A 329 3.31 -4.14 -25.29
C ILE A 329 2.05 -3.41 -25.79
N GLU A 330 0.92 -4.11 -25.88
CA GLU A 330 -0.36 -3.52 -26.29
C GLU A 330 -0.80 -2.37 -25.35
N LYS A 331 -0.61 -2.52 -24.04
CA LYS A 331 -0.94 -1.47 -23.05
C LYS A 331 -0.02 -0.26 -23.13
N ILE A 332 1.29 -0.48 -23.28
CA ILE A 332 2.29 0.60 -23.17
C ILE A 332 2.49 1.38 -24.47
N ASN A 333 2.04 0.85 -25.60
CA ASN A 333 2.17 1.50 -26.92
C ASN A 333 1.12 2.61 -27.14
N ASN A 334 1.02 3.54 -26.19
CA ASN A 334 0.03 4.63 -26.20
C ASN A 334 0.65 6.02 -25.99
N GLY A 335 1.99 6.11 -26.01
CA GLY A 335 2.72 7.36 -25.81
C GLY A 335 2.67 7.92 -24.39
N LYS A 336 2.13 7.19 -23.41
CA LYS A 336 2.12 7.58 -21.99
C LYS A 336 3.35 7.06 -21.23
N LYS A 337 3.57 7.60 -20.03
CA LYS A 337 4.65 7.17 -19.14
C LYS A 337 4.30 5.88 -18.41
N TRP A 338 5.04 4.81 -18.68
CA TRP A 338 4.91 3.55 -17.97
C TRP A 338 6.21 3.21 -17.24
N LEU A 339 6.07 2.60 -16.06
CA LEU A 339 7.15 1.82 -15.46
C LEU A 339 6.82 0.34 -15.67
N VAL A 340 7.73 -0.38 -16.33
CA VAL A 340 7.57 -1.81 -16.63
C VAL A 340 8.69 -2.60 -15.96
N LEU A 341 8.29 -3.55 -15.12
CA LEU A 341 9.18 -4.38 -14.33
C LEU A 341 9.18 -5.81 -14.89
N ILE A 342 10.33 -6.37 -15.23
CA ILE A 342 10.44 -7.69 -15.84
C ILE A 342 11.49 -8.49 -15.07
N ASP A 343 11.11 -9.66 -14.56
CA ASP A 343 12.06 -10.55 -13.88
C ASP A 343 12.24 -11.85 -14.66
N GLU A 344 13.29 -11.85 -15.49
CA GLU A 344 13.63 -12.90 -16.45
C GLU A 344 12.55 -13.08 -17.54
N LEU A 345 12.99 -13.31 -18.77
CA LEU A 345 12.10 -13.53 -19.91
C LEU A 345 12.26 -14.97 -20.42
N PHE A 346 11.14 -15.59 -20.74
CA PHE A 346 11.06 -16.84 -21.50
C PHE A 346 11.78 -18.03 -20.84
N LYS A 347 11.54 -18.23 -19.53
CA LYS A 347 12.15 -19.34 -18.77
C LYS A 347 11.68 -20.72 -19.25
N GLY A 348 10.52 -20.79 -19.91
CA GLY A 348 9.89 -22.05 -20.33
C GLY A 348 10.40 -22.67 -21.63
N THR A 349 11.46 -22.13 -22.23
CA THR A 349 12.00 -22.65 -23.51
C THR A 349 13.50 -22.91 -23.41
N ASN A 350 14.09 -23.46 -24.47
CA ASN A 350 15.53 -23.67 -24.52
C ASN A 350 16.30 -22.33 -24.53
N VAL A 351 17.54 -22.36 -24.06
CA VAL A 351 18.36 -21.14 -23.85
C VAL A 351 18.52 -20.33 -25.15
N GLN A 352 18.72 -20.99 -26.30
CA GLN A 352 18.91 -20.28 -27.58
C GLN A 352 17.66 -19.52 -28.02
N ASP A 353 16.48 -20.14 -27.86
CA ASP A 353 15.19 -19.50 -28.16
C ASP A 353 14.89 -18.38 -27.15
N ALA A 354 15.15 -18.60 -25.87
CA ALA A 354 14.98 -17.61 -24.81
C ALA A 354 15.85 -16.37 -25.08
N MET A 355 17.11 -16.57 -25.46
CA MET A 355 18.04 -15.51 -25.90
C MET A 355 17.48 -14.71 -27.07
N LYS A 356 17.09 -15.40 -28.15
CA LYS A 356 16.60 -14.76 -29.38
C LYS A 356 15.30 -13.98 -29.14
N CYS A 357 14.36 -14.57 -28.41
CA CYS A 357 13.09 -13.92 -28.06
C CYS A 357 13.32 -12.71 -27.15
N SER A 358 14.14 -12.85 -26.11
CA SER A 358 14.46 -11.76 -25.18
C SER A 358 15.12 -10.58 -25.89
N LEU A 359 16.13 -10.85 -26.74
CA LEU A 359 16.80 -9.81 -27.52
C LEU A 359 15.82 -9.06 -28.44
N THR A 360 14.88 -9.78 -29.06
CA THR A 360 13.84 -9.20 -29.91
C THR A 360 12.93 -8.26 -29.11
N VAL A 361 12.47 -8.70 -27.94
CA VAL A 361 11.63 -7.89 -27.05
C VAL A 361 12.38 -6.66 -26.56
N ILE A 362 13.61 -6.82 -26.05
CA ILE A 362 14.41 -5.71 -25.52
C ILE A 362 14.66 -4.66 -26.61
N LYS A 363 15.06 -5.07 -27.82
CA LYS A 363 15.26 -4.17 -28.98
C LYS A 363 13.98 -3.42 -29.37
N GLY A 364 12.80 -3.98 -29.09
CA GLY A 364 11.52 -3.28 -29.22
C GLY A 364 11.29 -2.26 -28.11
N LEU A 365 11.43 -2.67 -26.85
CA LEU A 365 11.13 -1.84 -25.68
C LEU A 365 12.04 -0.60 -25.58
N ILE A 366 13.33 -0.72 -25.89
CA ILE A 366 14.29 0.40 -25.82
C ILE A 366 13.97 1.56 -26.77
N LYS A 367 13.11 1.33 -27.78
CA LYS A 367 12.63 2.38 -28.69
C LYS A 367 11.56 3.26 -28.04
N ILE A 368 10.91 2.79 -26.98
CA ILE A 368 9.85 3.51 -26.26
C ILE A 368 10.50 4.42 -25.22
N LYS A 369 10.96 5.61 -25.65
CA LYS A 369 11.67 6.57 -24.78
C LYS A 369 10.81 7.20 -23.69
N ASN A 370 9.48 7.18 -23.85
CA ASN A 370 8.57 7.77 -22.86
C ASN A 370 8.27 6.83 -21.68
N SER A 371 8.84 5.63 -21.64
CA SER A 371 8.64 4.65 -20.56
C SER A 371 9.96 4.17 -20.01
N LEU A 372 9.93 3.75 -18.75
CA LEU A 372 11.06 3.18 -18.04
C LEU A 372 10.88 1.67 -17.91
N PHE A 373 11.97 0.94 -18.10
CA PHE A 373 12.00 -0.51 -18.11
C PHE A 373 13.09 -1.01 -17.17
N ILE A 374 12.75 -1.96 -16.31
CA ILE A 374 13.74 -2.73 -15.56
C ILE A 374 13.58 -4.18 -15.96
N LEU A 375 14.68 -4.80 -16.38
CA LEU A 375 14.71 -6.22 -16.72
C LEU A 375 15.88 -6.89 -16.02
N SER A 376 15.61 -7.91 -15.21
CA SER A 376 16.64 -8.86 -14.78
C SER A 376 16.74 -10.05 -15.70
N THR A 377 17.95 -10.58 -15.84
CA THR A 377 18.21 -11.83 -16.54
C THR A 377 19.41 -12.56 -15.95
N HIS A 378 19.41 -13.89 -16.04
CA HIS A 378 20.60 -14.72 -15.83
C HIS A 378 21.36 -15.01 -17.13
N LEU A 379 20.79 -14.63 -18.29
CA LEU A 379 21.38 -14.76 -19.61
C LEU A 379 22.26 -13.53 -19.92
N TYR A 380 23.45 -13.49 -19.35
CA TYR A 380 24.36 -12.34 -19.45
C TYR A 380 24.85 -12.13 -20.89
N GLU A 381 24.86 -13.17 -21.73
CA GLU A 381 25.25 -13.11 -23.15
C GLU A 381 24.34 -12.15 -23.96
N ILE A 382 23.10 -11.92 -23.51
CA ILE A 382 22.20 -10.93 -24.16
C ILE A 382 22.82 -9.53 -24.05
N GLY A 383 23.51 -9.25 -22.95
CA GLY A 383 24.10 -7.95 -22.69
C GLY A 383 25.15 -7.54 -23.72
N ASP A 384 25.92 -8.50 -24.26
CA ASP A 384 26.94 -8.21 -25.28
C ASP A 384 26.33 -7.67 -26.59
N GLU A 385 25.20 -8.22 -27.00
CA GLU A 385 24.42 -7.78 -28.18
C GLU A 385 23.73 -6.41 -27.97
N LEU A 386 23.67 -5.94 -26.72
CA LEU A 386 22.96 -4.73 -26.32
C LEU A 386 23.87 -3.55 -26.02
N LYS A 387 25.20 -3.74 -25.91
CA LYS A 387 26.18 -2.69 -25.59
C LYS A 387 26.16 -1.49 -26.54
N GLY A 388 25.69 -1.67 -27.78
CA GLY A 388 25.59 -0.60 -28.78
C GLY A 388 24.44 0.39 -28.55
N TYR A 389 23.55 0.14 -27.58
CA TYR A 389 22.40 1.02 -27.31
C TYR A 389 22.70 1.93 -26.11
N PRO A 390 22.84 3.25 -26.32
CA PRO A 390 23.30 4.18 -25.28
C PRO A 390 22.32 4.35 -24.13
N ASN A 391 21.04 3.97 -24.33
CA ASN A 391 19.98 4.12 -23.34
C ASN A 391 19.76 2.92 -22.44
N ILE A 392 20.67 1.94 -22.50
CA ILE A 392 20.68 0.79 -21.62
C ILE A 392 21.72 1.01 -20.54
N SER A 393 21.26 1.09 -19.30
CA SER A 393 22.13 1.03 -18.12
C SER A 393 22.33 -0.42 -17.73
N PHE A 394 23.56 -0.91 -17.84
CA PHE A 394 23.94 -2.25 -17.40
C PHE A 394 24.37 -2.20 -15.93
N LYS A 395 23.69 -2.97 -15.07
CA LYS A 395 24.09 -3.14 -13.68
C LYS A 395 24.05 -4.61 -13.28
N TYR A 396 24.84 -4.95 -12.26
CA TYR A 396 24.87 -6.30 -11.71
C TYR A 396 25.03 -6.30 -10.20
N PHE A 397 24.65 -7.42 -9.59
CA PHE A 397 24.91 -7.68 -8.17
C PHE A 397 26.18 -8.49 -8.02
N GLU A 398 27.15 -7.96 -7.28
CA GLU A 398 28.42 -8.64 -7.03
C GLU A 398 28.21 -9.87 -6.13
N THR A 399 28.81 -10.98 -6.53
CA THR A 399 28.88 -12.20 -5.73
C THR A 399 30.34 -12.55 -5.47
N ASN A 400 30.71 -12.69 -4.20
CA ASN A 400 32.06 -13.07 -3.81
C ASN A 400 32.08 -14.55 -3.41
N VAL A 401 33.13 -15.26 -3.81
CA VAL A 401 33.41 -16.62 -3.33
C VAL A 401 34.62 -16.54 -2.41
N LYS A 402 34.41 -16.85 -1.13
CA LYS A 402 35.47 -16.87 -0.13
C LYS A 402 35.39 -18.17 0.65
N ASP A 403 36.50 -18.92 0.73
CA ASP A 403 36.59 -20.18 1.48
C ASP A 403 35.48 -21.21 1.12
N GLU A 404 35.19 -21.34 -0.18
CA GLU A 404 34.06 -22.14 -0.73
C GLU A 404 32.66 -21.70 -0.28
N GLN A 405 32.53 -20.56 0.40
CA GLN A 405 31.27 -19.92 0.76
C GLN A 405 30.91 -18.80 -0.21
N LEU A 406 29.65 -18.79 -0.61
CA LEU A 406 29.06 -17.71 -1.40
C LEU A 406 28.63 -16.58 -0.48
N GLU A 407 29.26 -15.41 -0.62
CA GLU A 407 28.90 -14.18 0.05
C GLU A 407 28.22 -13.23 -0.96
N PHE A 408 26.97 -12.88 -0.68
CA PHE A 408 26.22 -11.90 -1.47
C PHE A 408 26.35 -10.54 -0.78
N SER A 409 27.08 -9.60 -1.40
CA SER A 409 27.21 -8.25 -0.86
C SER A 409 25.92 -7.43 -1.01
N TYR A 410 25.04 -7.86 -1.91
CA TYR A 410 23.85 -7.14 -2.38
C TYR A 410 24.17 -5.75 -2.92
N GLN A 411 25.43 -5.46 -3.25
CA GLN A 411 25.83 -4.18 -3.83
C GLN A 411 25.58 -4.16 -5.33
N LEU A 412 24.91 -3.10 -5.79
CA LEU A 412 24.65 -2.85 -7.19
C LEU A 412 25.85 -2.15 -7.83
N LYS A 413 26.45 -2.75 -8.85
CA LYS A 413 27.62 -2.23 -9.59
C LYS A 413 27.29 -2.01 -11.07
N ASP A 414 28.04 -1.14 -11.72
CA ASP A 414 27.91 -0.91 -13.16
C ASP A 414 28.59 -2.03 -13.96
N GLY A 415 27.94 -2.47 -15.04
CA GLY A 415 28.42 -3.53 -15.94
C GLY A 415 27.52 -4.75 -15.99
N ILE A 416 28.08 -5.84 -16.52
CA ILE A 416 27.42 -7.14 -16.69
C ILE A 416 28.21 -8.18 -15.89
N SER A 417 27.54 -8.96 -15.04
CA SER A 417 28.16 -10.09 -14.33
C SER A 417 28.24 -11.32 -15.22
N ASN A 418 29.37 -12.03 -15.12
CA ASN A 418 29.59 -13.34 -15.76
C ASN A 418 29.62 -14.49 -14.72
N ASP A 419 29.10 -14.26 -13.51
CA ASP A 419 29.23 -15.20 -12.39
C ASP A 419 28.39 -16.47 -12.59
N ARG A 420 29.04 -17.63 -12.55
CA ARG A 420 28.40 -18.96 -12.69
C ARG A 420 28.44 -19.72 -11.36
N ILE A 421 27.48 -19.44 -10.48
CA ILE A 421 27.51 -19.97 -9.10
C ILE A 421 26.69 -21.24 -8.85
N GLY A 422 25.92 -21.73 -9.84
CA GLY A 422 24.97 -22.82 -9.64
C GLY A 422 25.60 -24.12 -9.11
N TYR A 423 26.74 -24.52 -9.68
CA TYR A 423 27.47 -25.70 -9.22
C TYR A 423 28.07 -25.52 -7.80
N VAL A 424 28.49 -24.30 -7.47
CA VAL A 424 29.00 -23.96 -6.12
C VAL A 424 27.89 -24.11 -5.07
N ILE A 425 26.66 -23.69 -5.39
CA ILE A 425 25.49 -23.93 -4.53
C ILE A 425 25.25 -25.44 -4.34
N LEU A 426 25.29 -26.21 -5.43
CA LEU A 426 25.07 -27.66 -5.38
C LEU A 426 26.12 -28.38 -4.52
N LYS A 427 27.40 -27.96 -4.60
CA LYS A 427 28.48 -28.44 -3.73
C LYS A 427 28.25 -28.05 -2.27
N ARG A 428 27.85 -26.79 -2.01
CA ARG A 428 27.56 -26.28 -0.66
C ARG A 428 26.43 -27.03 0.04
N GLU A 429 25.36 -27.36 -0.69
CA GLU A 429 24.23 -28.15 -0.16
C GLU A 429 24.59 -29.64 0.01
N LYS A 430 25.89 -30.00 -0.13
CA LYS A 430 26.46 -31.35 0.04
C LYS A 430 25.88 -32.40 -0.91
N VAL A 431 25.21 -31.96 -1.97
CA VAL A 431 24.59 -32.86 -2.94
C VAL A 431 25.66 -33.71 -3.64
N VAL A 432 26.80 -33.11 -4.02
CA VAL A 432 27.92 -33.84 -4.65
C VAL A 432 28.43 -34.96 -3.72
N GLU A 433 28.73 -34.63 -2.46
CA GLU A 433 29.22 -35.61 -1.48
C GLU A 433 28.21 -36.74 -1.20
N MET A 434 26.91 -36.43 -1.25
CA MET A 434 25.85 -37.44 -1.09
C MET A 434 25.77 -38.37 -2.31
N LEU A 435 25.91 -37.83 -3.52
CA LEU A 435 25.93 -38.61 -4.76
C LEU A 435 27.17 -39.48 -4.89
N GLU A 436 28.34 -39.01 -4.43
CA GLU A 436 29.59 -39.79 -4.42
C GLU A 436 29.58 -40.96 -3.42
N LYS A 437 28.63 -40.98 -2.48
CA LYS A 437 28.43 -42.04 -1.49
C LYS A 437 27.40 -43.10 -1.91
N LEU A 438 26.71 -42.91 -3.03
CA LEU A 438 25.84 -43.92 -3.65
C LEU A 438 26.68 -44.98 -4.36
#